data_AF-A0A0Q9P7W9-F1
#
_entry.id   AF-A0A0Q9P7W9-F1
#
_cell.length_a   1.000
_cell.length_b   1.000
_cell.length_c   1.000
_cell.angle_alpha   90.00
_cell.angle_beta   90.00
_cell.angle_gamma   90.00
#
_symmetry.space_group_name_H-M   'P 1'
#
loop_
_entity.id
_entity.type
_entity.pdbx_description
1 polymer ?
#
loop_
_entity_poly.entity_id
_entity_poly.type
_entity_poly.pdbx_seq_one_letter_code
_entity_poly.pdbx_strand_id
1 'polypeptide(L)'
;MHGQISEGFMVFVSDGAEGVGSVREIRHGLPELLVYIENAGDFVVPLSAVKAVHSDKVILDFDHLGLRLRNAIRHARDSEDPDYVPPASTEEE
;
A
#
# COMPACT_ATOMS: atom_id res chain seq x y z
N MET A 1 12.26 6.89 -14.03
CA MET A 1 12.39 7.78 -12.85
C MET A 1 11.56 7.14 -11.75
N HIS A 2 12.15 6.72 -10.63
CA HIS A 2 11.35 6.33 -9.46
C HIS A 2 10.88 7.63 -8.82
N GLY A 3 9.56 7.86 -8.78
CA GLY A 3 8.99 9.06 -8.18
C GLY A 3 9.39 9.19 -6.71
N GLN A 4 9.43 10.42 -6.20
CA GLN A 4 9.68 10.68 -4.79
C GLN A 4 8.45 10.20 -3.99
N ILE A 5 8.66 9.40 -2.95
CA ILE A 5 7.60 8.99 -2.02
C ILE A 5 7.34 10.17 -1.07
N SER A 6 6.07 10.41 -0.74
CA SER A 6 5.65 11.40 0.27
C SER A 6 4.67 10.77 1.27
N GLU A 7 4.56 11.39 2.44
CA GLU A 7 3.50 11.09 3.41
C GLU A 7 2.12 11.27 2.78
N GLY A 8 1.17 10.42 3.16
CA GLY A 8 -0.18 10.39 2.61
C GLY A 8 -0.34 9.62 1.30
N PHE A 9 0.74 9.17 0.66
CA PHE A 9 0.63 8.33 -0.54
C PHE A 9 -0.10 7.03 -0.23
N MET A 10 -1.00 6.62 -1.12
CA MET A 10 -1.74 5.37 -0.97
C MET A 10 -0.84 4.18 -1.27
N VAL A 11 -0.99 3.11 -0.49
CA VAL A 11 -0.17 1.89 -0.60
C VAL A 11 -0.99 0.77 -1.21
N PHE A 12 -0.40 0.08 -2.19
CA PHE A 12 -1.00 -1.02 -2.93
C PHE A 12 -0.04 -2.21 -2.92
N VAL A 13 -0.56 -3.42 -3.10
CA VAL A 13 0.25 -4.66 -3.11
C VAL A 13 0.35 -5.29 -4.51
N SER A 14 -0.36 -4.71 -5.47
CA SER A 14 -0.31 -5.03 -6.89
C SER A 14 -0.89 -3.84 -7.66
N ASP A 15 -0.39 -3.61 -8.88
CA ASP A 15 -0.98 -2.61 -9.76
C ASP A 15 -2.40 -3.04 -10.16
N GLY A 16 -3.38 -2.16 -9.98
CA GLY A 16 -4.81 -2.46 -10.18
C GLY A 16 -5.54 -3.13 -9.02
N ALA A 17 -4.88 -3.35 -7.87
CA ALA A 17 -5.55 -3.79 -6.64
C ALA A 17 -6.15 -2.61 -5.86
N GLU A 18 -7.01 -2.91 -4.88
CA GLU A 18 -7.46 -1.93 -3.88
C GLU A 18 -6.30 -1.48 -2.99
N GLY A 19 -6.39 -0.22 -2.54
CA GLY A 19 -5.44 0.35 -1.61
C GLY A 19 -5.55 -0.36 -0.26
N VAL A 20 -4.41 -0.73 0.33
CA VAL A 20 -4.37 -1.44 1.62
C VAL A 20 -4.11 -0.49 2.79
N GLY A 21 -3.83 0.79 2.49
CA GLY A 21 -3.54 1.82 3.46
C GLY A 21 -2.68 2.96 2.90
N SER A 22 -1.87 3.61 3.74
CA SER A 22 -1.14 4.83 3.36
C SER A 22 0.22 5.01 4.05
N VAL A 23 1.12 5.75 3.40
CA VAL A 23 2.42 6.14 3.98
C VAL A 23 2.19 7.14 5.11
N ARG A 24 2.61 6.78 6.32
CA ARG A 24 2.59 7.65 7.50
C ARG A 24 3.83 8.51 7.60
N GLU A 25 4.99 7.94 7.31
CA GLU A 25 6.27 8.63 7.45
C GLU A 25 7.35 7.97 6.59
N ILE A 26 8.27 8.78 6.10
CA ILE A 26 9.52 8.33 5.50
C ILE A 26 10.60 8.42 6.58
N ARG A 27 11.15 7.29 7.02
CA ARG A 27 12.09 7.27 8.15
C ARG A 27 13.42 7.89 7.73
N HIS A 28 13.74 9.05 8.29
CA HIS A 28 15.00 9.74 7.99
C HIS A 28 16.21 8.89 8.41
N GLY A 29 17.13 8.64 7.47
CA GLY A 29 18.37 7.89 7.74
C GLY A 29 18.23 6.37 7.71
N LEU A 30 17.03 5.84 7.48
CA LEU A 30 16.78 4.40 7.29
C LEU A 30 16.11 4.17 5.93
N PRO A 31 16.43 3.08 5.21
CA PRO A 31 15.80 2.78 3.93
C PRO A 31 14.42 2.12 4.14
N GLU A 32 13.55 2.77 4.92
CA GLU A 32 12.29 2.21 5.41
C GLU A 32 11.16 3.27 5.45
N LEU A 33 9.92 2.78 5.33
CA LEU A 33 8.68 3.56 5.40
C LEU A 33 7.87 3.09 6.59
N LEU A 34 7.19 4.01 7.27
CA LEU A 34 6.09 3.68 8.15
C LEU A 34 4.79 3.72 7.33
N VAL A 35 4.09 2.60 7.28
CA VAL A 35 2.85 2.43 6.52
C VAL A 35 1.74 2.04 7.46
N TYR A 36 0.63 2.77 7.43
CA TYR A 36 -0.61 2.35 8.06
C TYR A 36 -1.33 1.36 7.14
N ILE A 37 -1.76 0.23 7.69
CA ILE A 37 -2.61 -0.76 7.04
C ILE A 37 -3.99 -0.70 7.69
N GLU A 38 -5.04 -0.59 6.87
CA GLU A 38 -6.41 -0.52 7.37
C GLU A 38 -6.75 -1.74 8.23
N ASN A 39 -7.40 -1.49 9.36
CA ASN A 39 -7.78 -2.50 10.36
C ASN A 39 -6.62 -3.32 10.96
N ALA A 40 -5.35 -2.97 10.68
CA ALA A 40 -4.17 -3.68 11.18
C ALA A 40 -3.12 -2.78 11.86
N GLY A 41 -3.17 -1.46 11.63
CA GLY A 41 -2.27 -0.49 12.26
C GLY A 41 -0.98 -0.27 11.48
N ASP A 42 0.06 0.25 12.15
CA ASP A 42 1.28 0.68 11.48
C ASP A 42 2.35 -0.43 11.36
N PHE A 43 3.00 -0.45 10.20
CA PHE A 43 4.04 -1.42 9.84
C PHE A 43 5.25 -0.70 9.24
N VAL A 44 6.43 -1.19 9.59
CA VAL A 44 7.67 -0.78 8.95
C VAL A 44 7.86 -1.60 7.68
N VAL A 45 8.05 -0.91 6.56
CA VAL A 45 8.22 -1.50 5.24
C VAL A 45 9.56 -1.06 4.65
N PRO A 46 10.47 -1.98 4.30
CA PRO A 46 11.73 -1.59 3.68
C PRO A 46 11.49 -1.05 2.28
N LEU A 47 12.29 -0.05 1.87
CA LEU A 47 12.25 0.50 0.50
C LEU A 47 12.56 -0.56 -0.56
N SER A 48 13.28 -1.63 -0.22
CA SER A 48 13.52 -2.78 -1.10
C SER A 48 12.26 -3.59 -1.42
N ALA A 49 11.19 -3.43 -0.64
CA ALA A 49 9.88 -3.99 -0.92
C ALA A 49 8.99 -3.03 -1.73
N VAL A 50 9.47 -1.83 -2.10
CA VAL A 50 8.75 -0.94 -3.01
C VAL A 50 9.06 -1.33 -4.45
N LYS A 51 8.04 -1.79 -5.17
CA LYS A 51 8.12 -2.20 -6.57
C LYS A 51 8.03 -1.01 -7.53
N ALA A 52 7.14 -0.06 -7.25
CA ALA A 52 6.94 1.12 -8.08
C ALA A 52 6.34 2.28 -7.28
N VAL A 53 6.56 3.51 -7.77
CA VAL A 53 5.96 4.74 -7.23
C VAL A 53 5.51 5.59 -8.39
N HIS A 54 4.22 5.89 -8.48
CA HIS A 54 3.63 6.75 -9.50
C HIS A 54 2.27 7.27 -9.07
N SER A 55 1.92 8.48 -9.49
CA SER A 55 0.59 9.08 -9.27
C SER A 55 0.12 9.05 -7.81
N ASP A 56 0.99 9.41 -6.88
CA ASP A 56 0.74 9.38 -5.42
C ASP A 56 0.42 7.98 -4.86
N LYS A 57 0.81 6.93 -5.59
CA LYS A 57 0.71 5.52 -5.21
C LYS A 57 2.08 4.92 -4.97
N VAL A 58 2.18 4.11 -3.92
CA VAL A 58 3.32 3.25 -3.63
C VAL A 58 2.88 1.81 -3.82
N ILE A 59 3.50 1.11 -4.76
CA ILE A 59 3.22 -0.31 -5.05
C ILE A 59 4.26 -1.15 -4.34
N LEU A 60 3.85 -2.01 -3.43
CA LEU A 60 4.68 -2.96 -2.71
C LEU A 60 4.79 -4.28 -3.46
N ASP A 61 5.97 -4.87 -3.39
CA ASP A 61 6.20 -6.26 -3.77
C ASP A 61 5.76 -7.18 -2.62
N PHE A 62 4.59 -7.80 -2.76
CA PHE A 62 3.99 -8.64 -1.73
C PHE A 62 4.90 -9.81 -1.30
N ASP A 63 5.70 -10.36 -2.22
CA ASP A 63 6.57 -11.50 -1.92
C ASP A 63 7.78 -11.10 -1.07
N HIS A 64 8.15 -9.82 -1.11
CA HIS A 64 9.24 -9.26 -0.29
C HIS A 64 8.77 -8.78 1.09
N LEU A 65 7.48 -8.90 1.42
CA LEU A 65 6.94 -8.50 2.72
C LEU A 65 7.08 -9.61 3.78
N GLY A 66 7.31 -9.18 5.02
CA GLY A 66 7.29 -10.08 6.18
C GLY A 66 5.93 -10.75 6.38
N LEU A 67 5.92 -11.95 6.99
CA LEU A 67 4.70 -12.74 7.19
C LEU A 67 3.58 -11.97 7.92
N ARG A 68 3.93 -11.18 8.94
CA ARG A 68 2.97 -10.40 9.73
C ARG A 68 2.23 -9.37 8.86
N LEU A 69 2.97 -8.65 8.02
CA LEU A 69 2.40 -7.64 7.13
C LEU A 69 1.55 -8.29 6.01
N ARG A 70 2.02 -9.40 5.44
CA ARG A 70 1.23 -10.18 4.47
C ARG A 70 -0.12 -10.63 5.04
N ASN A 71 -0.14 -11.09 6.29
CA ASN A 71 -1.38 -11.50 6.96
C ASN A 71 -2.30 -10.31 7.25
N ALA A 72 -1.74 -9.18 7.69
CA ALA A 72 -2.48 -7.94 7.89
C ALA A 72 -3.17 -7.46 6.61
N ILE A 73 -2.43 -7.43 5.50
CA ILE A 73 -2.96 -7.09 4.17
C ILE A 73 -4.08 -8.05 3.76
N ARG A 74 -3.88 -9.37 3.91
CA ARG A 74 -4.91 -10.35 3.56
C ARG A 74 -6.19 -10.14 4.37
N HIS A 75 -6.05 -9.82 5.66
CA HIS A 75 -7.19 -9.58 6.54
C HIS A 75 -7.92 -8.27 6.22
N ALA A 76 -7.18 -7.21 5.88
CA ALA A 76 -7.76 -5.96 5.41
C ALA A 76 -8.64 -6.18 4.17
N ARG A 77 -8.18 -7.01 3.22
CA ARG A 77 -8.92 -7.37 2.00
C ARG A 77 -10.06 -8.37 2.21
N ASP A 78 -9.95 -9.27 3.18
CA ASP A 78 -11.05 -10.20 3.55
C ASP A 78 -12.24 -9.47 4.17
N SER A 79 -12.00 -8.26 4.70
CA SER A 79 -13.07 -7.38 5.21
C SER A 79 -13.82 -6.65 4.10
N GLU A 80 -13.36 -6.75 2.84
CA GLU A 80 -14.07 -6.22 1.67
C GLU A 80 -15.11 -7.27 1.23
N ASP A 81 -16.39 -6.89 1.34
CA ASP A 81 -17.54 -7.75 1.08
C ASP A 81 -17.40 -8.55 -0.24
N PRO A 82 -17.66 -9.88 -0.26
CA PRO A 82 -17.62 -10.67 -1.50
C PRO A 82 -18.66 -10.22 -2.54
N ASP A 83 -19.63 -9.41 -2.14
CA ASP A 83 -20.66 -8.80 -2.98
C ASP A 83 -20.36 -7.33 -3.35
N TYR A 84 -19.16 -6.81 -3.04
CA TYR A 84 -18.78 -5.45 -3.39
C TYR A 84 -18.59 -5.33 -4.92
N VAL A 85 -19.57 -4.69 -5.56
CA VAL A 85 -19.48 -4.26 -6.96
C VAL A 85 -19.03 -2.80 -6.94
N PRO A 86 -17.79 -2.48 -7.37
CA PRO A 86 -17.39 -1.09 -7.50
C PRO A 86 -18.32 -0.41 -8.51
N PRO A 87 -18.80 0.83 -8.25
CA PRO A 87 -19.48 1.59 -9.28
C PRO A 87 -18.51 1.71 -10.46
N ALA A 88 -19.00 1.44 -11.67
CA ALA A 88 -18.22 1.60 -12.90
C ALA A 88 -17.49 2.95 -12.81
N SER A 89 -16.16 2.91 -12.79
CA SER A 89 -15.34 4.10 -12.65
C SER A 89 -15.78 5.08 -13.72
N THR A 90 -16.43 6.17 -13.32
CA THR A 90 -16.68 7.27 -14.25
C THR A 90 -15.31 7.86 -14.57
N GLU A 91 -14.82 7.47 -15.74
CA GLU A 91 -13.78 8.16 -16.48
C GLU A 91 -14.09 9.66 -16.50
N GLU A 92 -13.13 10.45 -16.02
CA GLU A 92 -12.68 11.75 -16.55
C GLU A 92 -13.73 12.86 -16.82
N GLU A 93 -13.52 14.02 -16.18
CA GLU A 93 -13.59 15.33 -16.87
C GLU A 93 -12.58 16.33 -16.28
#